data_AF-A0A7W4WBG4-F1
#
_entry.id   AF-A0A7W4WBG4-F1
#
_cell.length_a   1.000
_cell.length_b   1.000
_cell.length_c   1.000
_cell.angle_alpha   90.00
_cell.angle_beta   90.00
_cell.angle_gamma   90.00
#
_symmetry.space_group_name_H-M   'P 1'
#
loop_
_entity.id
_entity.type
_entity.pdbx_description
1 polymer ?
#
loop_
_entity_poly.entity_id
_entity_poly.type
_entity_poly.pdbx_seq_one_letter_code
_entity_poly.pdbx_strand_id
1 'polypeptide(L)'
;MLYHCHGDHGAFWNTWMSCLESQVQEKDFGDFITLAGTSARAPFRQDGERSVYDPPRDFAPWRGYLHAAIEPDKPHGEWSRIDLYVVGDRSIHMINGKVVMSLSGALDKNGQLLLGSRLQIQSEAAEVEYKAIRLRLIDAFPPMLEQRAFRRQ
;
A
#
# COMPACT_ATOMS: atom_id res chain seq x y z
N MET A 1 -4.99 -0.34 -5.70
CA MET A 1 -5.91 -0.70 -4.59
C MET A 1 -5.85 0.40 -3.54
N LEU A 2 -6.99 1.01 -3.23
CA LEU A 2 -7.04 2.15 -2.31
C LEU A 2 -7.69 1.72 -1.01
N TYR A 3 -7.04 1.99 0.11
CA TYR A 3 -7.48 1.61 1.46
C TYR A 3 -7.30 2.77 2.43
N HIS A 4 -7.92 2.66 3.61
CA HIS A 4 -8.14 3.80 4.48
C HIS A 4 -8.82 4.98 3.75
N CYS A 5 -9.75 4.69 2.82
CA CYS A 5 -10.48 5.71 2.09
C CYS A 5 -11.48 6.46 2.98
N HIS A 6 -11.41 7.80 2.99
CA HIS A 6 -12.22 8.66 3.85
C HIS A 6 -12.52 10.01 3.19
N GLY A 7 -13.44 10.77 3.77
CA GLY A 7 -13.93 12.03 3.19
C GLY A 7 -14.85 11.79 2.00
N ASP A 8 -14.90 12.76 1.10
CA ASP A 8 -15.74 12.74 -0.10
C ASP A 8 -15.08 11.99 -1.25
N HIS A 9 -15.90 11.45 -2.14
CA HIS A 9 -15.43 10.92 -3.43
C HIS A 9 -14.91 12.05 -4.31
N GLY A 10 -13.86 11.78 -5.08
CA GLY A 10 -13.24 12.77 -5.96
C GLY A 10 -12.32 13.79 -5.27
N ALA A 11 -12.00 13.60 -3.98
CA ALA A 11 -11.05 14.43 -3.25
C ALA A 11 -9.65 14.51 -3.90
N PHE A 12 -9.25 13.48 -4.66
CA PHE A 12 -8.06 13.46 -5.49
C PHE A 12 -8.45 13.34 -6.97
N TRP A 13 -8.01 14.32 -7.78
CA TRP A 13 -8.24 14.40 -9.23
C TRP A 13 -9.70 14.19 -9.67
N ASN A 14 -10.67 14.62 -8.86
CA ASN A 14 -12.10 14.37 -9.10
C ASN A 14 -12.47 12.88 -9.30
N THR A 15 -11.57 11.96 -8.91
CA THR A 15 -11.70 10.53 -9.17
C THR A 15 -11.69 9.71 -7.90
N TRP A 16 -10.72 9.91 -6.99
CA TRP A 16 -10.56 9.05 -5.81
C TRP A 16 -10.82 9.79 -4.51
N MET A 17 -11.20 9.05 -3.47
CA MET A 17 -11.24 9.56 -2.09
C MET A 17 -9.82 9.83 -1.55
N SER A 18 -9.71 10.53 -0.42
CA SER A 18 -8.47 10.59 0.36
C SER A 18 -8.13 9.21 0.93
N CYS A 19 -6.93 8.70 0.68
CA CYS A 19 -6.58 7.31 1.02
C CYS A 19 -5.08 7.02 0.96
N LEU A 20 -4.73 5.79 1.33
CA LEU A 20 -3.47 5.14 1.03
C LEU A 20 -3.64 4.21 -0.17
N GLU A 21 -2.61 4.09 -0.99
CA GLU A 21 -2.64 3.29 -2.21
C GLU A 21 -1.58 2.19 -2.19
N SER A 22 -2.00 0.98 -2.54
CA SER A 22 -1.14 -0.10 -3.00
C SER A 22 -1.30 -0.21 -4.51
N GLN A 23 -0.31 0.25 -5.26
CA GLN A 23 -0.37 0.46 -6.71
C GLN A 23 -0.68 -0.85 -7.46
N VAL A 24 -1.48 -0.73 -8.52
CA VAL A 24 -1.77 -1.83 -9.47
C VAL A 24 -1.54 -1.28 -10.87
N GLN A 25 -0.26 -1.23 -11.23
CA GLN A 25 0.24 -0.80 -12.53
C GLN A 25 1.42 -1.70 -12.89
N GLU A 26 1.53 -2.11 -14.15
CA GLU A 26 2.62 -2.98 -14.60
C GLU A 26 3.98 -2.45 -14.19
N LYS A 27 4.86 -3.34 -13.69
CA LYS A 27 6.20 -3.05 -13.16
C LYS A 27 6.23 -2.29 -11.83
N ASP A 28 5.08 -1.85 -11.31
CA ASP A 28 5.02 -1.04 -10.09
C ASP A 28 4.02 -1.63 -9.07
N PHE A 29 3.77 -2.94 -9.11
CA PHE A 29 2.79 -3.60 -8.24
C PHE A 29 3.18 -3.48 -6.76
N GLY A 30 2.27 -2.91 -5.96
CA GLY A 30 2.45 -2.78 -4.52
C GLY A 30 3.29 -1.57 -4.10
N ASP A 31 3.72 -0.72 -5.03
CA ASP A 31 4.25 0.61 -4.72
C ASP A 31 3.26 1.39 -3.86
N PHE A 32 3.78 2.26 -3.00
CA PHE A 32 2.98 3.00 -2.03
C PHE A 32 2.82 4.46 -2.45
N ILE A 33 1.57 4.93 -2.46
CA ILE A 33 1.24 6.33 -2.74
C ILE A 33 0.28 6.86 -1.69
N THR A 34 0.52 8.08 -1.22
CA THR A 34 -0.39 8.82 -0.35
C THR A 34 -1.25 9.77 -1.18
N LEU A 35 -2.58 9.66 -1.10
CA LEU A 35 -3.50 10.51 -1.85
C LEU A 35 -4.22 11.53 -0.95
N ALA A 36 -4.42 12.74 -1.48
CA ALA A 36 -5.15 13.85 -0.85
C ALA A 36 -4.74 14.19 0.61
N GLY A 37 -3.43 14.14 0.89
CA GLY A 37 -2.85 14.63 2.15
C GLY A 37 -2.69 13.58 3.24
N THR A 38 -2.94 12.30 2.96
CA THR A 38 -2.58 11.21 3.86
C THR A 38 -1.06 11.09 4.06
N SER A 39 -0.68 10.35 5.09
CA SER A 39 0.72 9.98 5.33
C SER A 39 0.80 8.64 6.06
N ALA A 40 1.98 8.04 6.04
CA ALA A 40 2.31 6.88 6.85
C ALA A 40 3.77 6.94 7.27
N ARG A 41 4.27 5.90 7.91
CA ARG A 41 5.69 5.66 8.13
C ARG A 41 6.12 4.41 7.37
N ALA A 42 7.31 4.46 6.80
CA ALA A 42 7.93 3.35 6.10
C ALA A 42 9.44 3.36 6.34
N PRO A 43 10.11 2.20 6.30
CA PRO A 43 11.55 2.14 6.20
C PRO A 43 11.97 2.28 4.72
N PHE A 44 12.86 3.23 4.42
CA PHE A 44 13.24 3.54 3.03
C PHE A 44 14.68 4.03 2.93
N ARG A 45 15.22 3.94 1.72
CA ARG A 45 16.51 4.52 1.30
C ARG A 45 16.32 5.39 0.06
N GLN A 46 17.29 6.25 -0.20
CA GLN A 46 17.41 6.93 -1.50
C GLN A 46 18.18 6.04 -2.48
N ASP A 47 17.73 6.05 -3.73
CA ASP A 47 18.34 5.39 -4.88
C ASP A 47 18.35 6.36 -6.07
N GLY A 48 19.37 7.20 -6.13
CA GLY A 48 19.37 8.38 -7.00
C GLY A 48 18.23 9.34 -6.62
N GLU A 49 17.33 9.59 -7.56
CA GLU A 49 16.14 10.44 -7.35
C GLU A 49 14.95 9.66 -6.76
N ARG A 50 15.04 8.33 -6.70
CA ARG A 50 13.96 7.47 -6.21
C ARG A 50 14.09 7.24 -4.73
N SER A 51 12.94 7.18 -4.05
CA SER A 51 12.86 6.60 -2.71
C SER A 51 12.34 5.17 -2.81
N VAL A 52 13.07 4.24 -2.22
CA VAL A 52 12.81 2.80 -2.32
C VAL A 52 12.64 2.23 -0.93
N TYR A 53 11.62 1.39 -0.74
CA TYR A 53 11.39 0.64 0.48
C TYR A 53 12.64 -0.18 0.86
N ASP A 54 13.05 -0.08 2.12
CA ASP A 54 14.28 -0.70 2.63
C ASP A 54 13.99 -1.31 4.02
N PRO A 55 13.41 -2.53 4.09
CA PRO A 55 12.92 -3.14 5.33
C PRO A 55 13.91 -3.18 6.52
N PRO A 56 15.23 -3.31 6.31
CA PRO A 56 16.22 -3.22 7.39
C PRO A 56 16.26 -1.89 8.16
N ARG A 57 15.73 -0.79 7.58
CA ARG A 57 15.77 0.55 8.19
C ARG A 57 14.65 0.80 9.18
N ASP A 58 14.77 1.90 9.91
CA ASP A 58 13.73 2.38 10.81
C ASP A 58 12.59 3.03 10.06
N PHE A 59 11.38 2.88 10.60
CA PHE A 59 10.18 3.53 10.11
C PHE A 59 10.29 5.05 10.27
N ALA A 60 10.38 5.76 9.16
CA ALA A 60 10.39 7.22 9.11
C ALA A 60 9.11 7.75 8.44
N PRO A 61 8.66 8.98 8.77
CA PRO A 61 7.50 9.59 8.12
C PRO A 61 7.66 9.64 6.59
N TRP A 62 6.58 9.33 5.88
CA TRP A 62 6.54 9.28 4.42
C TRP A 62 5.27 9.93 3.86
N ARG A 63 5.45 10.68 2.77
CA ARG A 63 4.40 11.25 1.92
C ARG A 63 4.87 11.16 0.47
N GLY A 64 3.94 10.88 -0.43
CA GLY A 64 4.20 10.74 -1.87
C GLY A 64 4.46 9.30 -2.27
N TYR A 65 5.23 9.14 -3.34
CA TYR A 65 5.47 7.87 -4.01
C TYR A 65 6.69 7.14 -3.44
N LEU A 66 6.50 5.93 -2.91
CA LEU A 66 7.57 5.05 -2.46
C LEU A 66 7.58 3.75 -3.28
N HIS A 67 8.70 3.51 -3.96
CA HIS A 67 8.90 2.29 -4.74
C HIS A 67 9.04 1.08 -3.83
N ALA A 68 8.47 -0.05 -4.23
CA ALA A 68 8.70 -1.35 -3.62
C ALA A 68 10.19 -1.74 -3.70
N ALA A 69 10.64 -2.57 -2.75
CA ALA A 69 12.03 -3.07 -2.76
C ALA A 69 12.30 -4.05 -3.91
N ILE A 70 11.25 -4.72 -4.37
CA ILE A 70 11.28 -5.74 -5.42
C ILE A 70 9.98 -5.67 -6.22
N GLU A 71 10.05 -6.06 -7.49
CA GLU A 71 8.93 -6.09 -8.44
C GLU A 71 8.66 -7.57 -8.81
N PRO A 72 7.86 -8.30 -8.00
CA PRO A 72 7.62 -9.72 -8.24
C PRO A 72 6.34 -9.97 -9.06
N ASP A 73 5.83 -8.96 -9.77
CA ASP A 73 4.73 -9.09 -10.73
C ASP A 73 5.08 -10.03 -11.88
N LYS A 74 4.02 -10.61 -12.46
CA LYS A 74 4.11 -11.49 -13.62
C LYS A 74 4.15 -10.68 -14.90
N PRO A 75 4.68 -11.24 -16.01
CA PRO A 75 4.66 -10.58 -17.31
C PRO A 75 3.26 -10.10 -17.72
N HIS A 76 3.22 -9.10 -18.60
CA HIS A 76 1.99 -8.58 -19.20
C HIS A 76 1.05 -9.71 -19.67
N GLY A 77 -0.22 -9.63 -19.30
CA GLY A 77 -1.26 -10.61 -19.63
C GLY A 77 -1.31 -11.83 -18.70
N GLU A 78 -0.34 -12.02 -17.80
CA GLU A 78 -0.41 -13.06 -16.77
C GLU A 78 -1.07 -12.56 -15.48
N TRP A 79 -1.70 -13.48 -14.75
CA TRP A 79 -2.35 -13.15 -13.48
C TRP A 79 -1.32 -13.00 -12.35
N SER A 80 -1.22 -11.78 -11.80
CA SER A 80 -0.56 -11.53 -10.52
C SER A 80 -1.54 -11.62 -9.36
N ARG A 81 -1.09 -12.16 -8.23
CA ARG A 81 -1.84 -12.16 -6.97
C ARG A 81 -1.43 -10.97 -6.11
N ILE A 82 -2.42 -10.21 -5.67
CA ILE A 82 -2.26 -9.11 -4.71
C ILE A 82 -2.92 -9.54 -3.40
N ASP A 83 -2.19 -9.44 -2.29
CA ASP A 83 -2.73 -9.55 -0.95
C ASP A 83 -2.41 -8.23 -0.21
N LEU A 84 -3.45 -7.58 0.32
CA LEU A 84 -3.34 -6.39 1.16
C LEU A 84 -3.82 -6.74 2.57
N TYR A 85 -2.93 -6.61 3.56
CA TYR A 85 -3.27 -6.82 4.96
C TYR A 85 -3.30 -5.46 5.66
N VAL A 86 -4.36 -5.19 6.42
CA VAL A 86 -4.52 -3.93 7.16
C VAL A 86 -5.03 -4.27 8.56
N VAL A 87 -4.31 -3.81 9.59
CA VAL A 87 -4.67 -3.98 11.00
C VAL A 87 -4.40 -2.66 11.73
N GLY A 88 -5.45 -2.00 12.19
CA GLY A 88 -5.35 -0.67 12.78
C GLY A 88 -4.80 0.34 11.76
N ASP A 89 -3.70 0.99 12.10
CA ASP A 89 -2.96 1.97 11.31
C ASP A 89 -1.75 1.37 10.57
N ARG A 90 -1.63 0.04 10.58
CA ARG A 90 -0.54 -0.71 9.93
C ARG A 90 -1.06 -1.45 8.70
N SER A 91 -0.22 -1.55 7.68
CA SER A 91 -0.53 -2.32 6.47
C SER A 91 0.69 -3.02 5.89
N ILE A 92 0.42 -4.08 5.12
CA ILE A 92 1.42 -4.86 4.38
C ILE A 92 0.92 -5.03 2.96
N HIS A 93 1.72 -4.63 1.97
CA HIS A 93 1.48 -4.95 0.57
C HIS A 93 2.27 -6.22 0.23
N MET A 94 1.58 -7.20 -0.35
CA MET A 94 2.17 -8.46 -0.76
C MET A 94 1.77 -8.80 -2.19
N ILE A 95 2.78 -9.05 -3.03
CA ILE A 95 2.61 -9.39 -4.44
C ILE A 95 3.22 -10.77 -4.67
N ASN A 96 2.43 -11.68 -5.25
CA ASN A 96 2.85 -13.05 -5.55
C ASN A 96 3.56 -13.76 -4.38
N GLY A 97 3.02 -13.58 -3.15
CA GLY A 97 3.53 -14.21 -1.92
C GLY A 97 4.78 -13.55 -1.31
N LYS A 98 5.25 -12.42 -1.87
CA LYS A 98 6.39 -11.67 -1.35
C LYS A 98 5.92 -10.34 -0.76
N VAL A 99 6.37 -10.03 0.45
CA VAL A 99 6.16 -8.71 1.06
C VAL A 99 7.00 -7.70 0.27
N VAL A 100 6.34 -6.65 -0.22
CA VAL A 100 6.98 -5.59 -1.01
C VAL A 100 6.92 -4.22 -0.32
N MET A 101 6.04 -4.07 0.67
CA MET A 101 5.87 -2.85 1.46
C MET A 101 5.33 -3.17 2.87
N SER A 102 5.79 -2.43 3.87
CA SER A 102 5.22 -2.43 5.23
C SER A 102 5.09 -1.01 5.75
N LEU A 103 3.92 -0.66 6.25
CA LEU A 103 3.58 0.69 6.68
C LEU A 103 3.01 0.68 8.10
N SER A 104 3.24 1.76 8.84
CA SER A 104 2.65 2.00 10.17
C SER A 104 2.30 3.48 10.34
N GLY A 105 1.48 3.82 11.34
CA GLY A 105 1.15 5.21 11.61
C GLY A 105 0.43 5.90 10.46
N ALA A 106 -0.57 5.23 9.85
CA ALA A 106 -1.40 5.83 8.81
C ALA A 106 -2.20 7.02 9.39
N LEU A 107 -2.05 8.21 8.78
CA LEU A 107 -2.68 9.46 9.22
C LEU A 107 -3.44 10.15 8.08
N ASP A 108 -4.53 10.82 8.43
CA ASP A 108 -5.22 11.76 7.54
C ASP A 108 -4.44 13.09 7.40
N LYS A 109 -4.99 14.03 6.61
CA LYS A 109 -4.39 15.35 6.41
C LYS A 109 -4.29 16.22 7.68
N ASN A 110 -5.07 15.88 8.71
CA ASN A 110 -5.13 16.58 9.99
C ASN A 110 -4.27 15.90 11.07
N GLY A 111 -3.58 14.79 10.74
CA GLY A 111 -2.79 14.02 11.69
C GLY A 111 -3.60 13.06 12.56
N GLN A 112 -4.84 12.73 12.18
CA GLN A 112 -5.66 11.73 12.87
C GLN A 112 -5.36 10.33 12.35
N LEU A 113 -5.31 9.34 13.25
CA LEU A 113 -5.09 7.94 12.88
C LEU A 113 -6.21 7.43 11.97
N LEU A 114 -5.81 6.76 10.90
CA LEU A 114 -6.70 6.05 10.01
C LEU A 114 -6.87 4.61 10.52
N LEU A 115 -7.98 4.35 11.21
CA LEU A 115 -8.29 3.04 11.80
C LEU A 115 -9.46 2.37 11.08
N GLY A 116 -9.17 1.73 9.96
CA GLY A 116 -10.14 0.95 9.17
C GLY A 116 -11.25 1.80 8.51
N SER A 117 -11.31 1.81 7.19
CA SER A 117 -12.38 2.51 6.47
C SER A 117 -12.69 1.85 5.12
N ARG A 118 -13.24 2.61 4.18
CA ARG A 118 -13.64 2.11 2.86
C ARG A 118 -12.44 1.64 2.04
N LEU A 119 -12.73 0.72 1.13
CA LEU A 119 -11.82 0.25 0.08
C LEU A 119 -12.33 0.80 -1.27
N GLN A 120 -11.42 1.15 -2.18
CA GLN A 120 -11.75 1.37 -3.59
C GLN A 120 -10.84 0.52 -4.49
N ILE A 121 -11.40 0.07 -5.60
CA ILE A 121 -10.66 -0.50 -6.72
C ILE A 121 -10.60 0.55 -7.82
N GLN A 122 -9.40 0.81 -8.32
CA GLN A 122 -9.12 1.86 -9.30
C GLN A 122 -8.77 1.24 -10.65
N SER A 123 -9.01 2.04 -11.68
CA SER A 123 -8.42 1.95 -13.01
C SER A 123 -7.84 3.33 -13.34
N GLU A 124 -6.62 3.39 -13.86
CA GLU A 124 -5.98 4.64 -14.28
C GLU A 124 -5.62 4.56 -15.76
N ALA A 125 -6.57 5.01 -16.60
CA ALA A 125 -6.45 5.15 -18.07
C ALA A 125 -6.07 3.88 -18.88
N ALA A 126 -5.78 2.75 -18.23
CA ALA A 126 -5.53 1.45 -18.85
C ALA A 126 -6.59 0.43 -18.43
N GLU A 127 -6.81 -0.57 -19.29
CA GLU A 127 -7.66 -1.73 -18.99
C GLU A 127 -7.05 -2.56 -17.86
N VAL A 128 -7.89 -3.00 -16.94
CA VAL A 128 -7.49 -3.87 -15.83
C VAL A 128 -8.62 -4.86 -15.54
N GLU A 129 -8.25 -6.13 -15.35
CA GLU A 129 -9.18 -7.17 -14.96
C GLU A 129 -8.88 -7.65 -13.53
N TYR A 130 -9.93 -7.77 -12.72
CA TYR A 130 -9.85 -8.36 -11.39
C TYR A 130 -10.73 -9.59 -11.31
N LYS A 131 -10.23 -10.66 -10.69
CA LYS A 131 -11.02 -11.86 -10.39
C LYS A 131 -10.70 -12.40 -9.01
N ALA A 132 -11.59 -13.23 -8.48
CA ALA A 132 -11.43 -13.91 -7.19
C ALA A 132 -11.11 -12.95 -6.03
N ILE A 133 -11.70 -11.75 -6.04
CA ILE A 133 -11.59 -10.78 -4.94
C ILE A 133 -12.25 -11.38 -3.70
N ARG A 134 -11.48 -11.50 -2.62
CA ARG A 134 -11.95 -12.02 -1.32
C ARG A 134 -11.57 -11.02 -0.23
N LEU A 135 -12.50 -10.80 0.68
CA LEU A 135 -12.29 -9.96 1.86
C LEU A 135 -12.46 -10.82 3.11
N ARG A 136 -11.54 -10.69 4.05
CA ARG A 136 -11.61 -11.33 5.36
C ARG A 136 -11.25 -10.31 6.42
N LEU A 137 -12.13 -10.16 7.41
CA LEU A 137 -11.84 -9.35 8.59
C LEU A 137 -10.73 -10.03 9.40
N ILE A 138 -9.76 -9.24 9.83
CA ILE A 138 -8.65 -9.64 10.68
C ILE A 138 -8.47 -8.60 11.79
N ASP A 139 -8.14 -9.06 12.98
CA ASP A 139 -7.81 -8.26 14.16
C ASP A 139 -6.30 -8.28 14.47
N ALA A 140 -5.59 -9.27 13.91
CA ALA A 140 -4.14 -9.39 13.97
C ALA A 140 -3.57 -9.89 12.63
N PHE A 141 -2.32 -9.53 12.37
CA PHE A 141 -1.57 -10.11 11.26
C PHE A 141 -1.25 -11.59 11.57
N PRO A 142 -1.16 -12.47 10.55
CA PRO A 142 -0.55 -13.79 10.74
C PRO A 142 0.86 -13.63 11.37
N PRO A 143 1.23 -14.37 12.44
CA PRO A 143 2.45 -14.09 13.20
C PRO A 143 3.74 -14.08 12.37
N MET A 144 3.91 -15.05 11.47
CA MET A 144 5.08 -15.11 10.58
C MET A 144 5.11 -13.92 9.60
N LEU A 145 3.95 -13.46 9.15
CA LEU A 145 3.86 -12.31 8.25
C LEU A 145 4.20 -11.02 9.00
N GLU A 146 3.70 -10.86 10.23
CA GLU A 146 4.04 -9.71 11.08
C GLU A 146 5.54 -9.65 11.37
N GLN A 147 6.14 -10.79 11.73
CA GLN A 147 7.58 -10.89 11.96
C GLN A 147 8.37 -10.49 10.72
N ARG A 148 8.00 -10.99 9.54
CA ARG A 148 8.69 -10.68 8.29
C ARG A 148 8.58 -9.21 7.89
N ALA A 149 7.43 -8.57 8.16
CA ALA A 149 7.15 -7.21 7.70
C ALA A 149 7.61 -6.12 8.69
N PHE A 150 7.63 -6.39 9.99
CA PHE A 150 7.82 -5.36 11.01
C PHE A 150 8.98 -5.61 11.99
N ARG A 151 9.54 -6.83 12.06
CA ARG A 151 10.68 -7.10 12.94
C ARG A 151 11.97 -7.10 12.13
N ARG A 152 13.02 -6.45 12.67
CA ARG A 152 14.37 -6.48 12.09
C ARG A 152 14.80 -7.94 11.90
N GLN A 153 15.26 -8.27 10.70
CA GLN A 153 16.00 -9.51 10.43
C GLN A 153 17.46 -9.31 10.82
#